data_AF-A0A5E8VHA8-F1
#
_entry.id   AF-A0A5E8VHA8-F1
#
_cell.length_a   1.000
_cell.length_b   1.000
_cell.length_c   1.000
_cell.angle_alpha   90.00
_cell.angle_beta   90.00
_cell.angle_gamma   90.00
#
_symmetry.space_group_name_H-M   'P 1'
#
loop_
_entity.id
_entity.type
_entity.pdbx_description
1 polymer ?
#
loop_
_entity_poly.entity_id
_entity_poly.type
_entity_poly.pdbx_seq_one_letter_code
_entity_poly.pdbx_strand_id
1 'polypeptide(L)' 'MDLDGVVLRLRKSCNAAGGQKAWAAKHEISAAYVNDVLNSRRLPGEKITRALGLEGALLWRTPAH' A
#
# COMPACT_ATOMS: atom_id res chain seq x y z
N MET A 1 -11.41 6.89 1.10
CA MET A 1 -10.74 6.19 -0.02
C MET A 1 -10.80 4.72 0.30
N ASP A 2 -11.29 3.89 -0.61
CA ASP A 2 -11.44 2.44 -0.39
C ASP A 2 -10.10 1.69 -0.50
N LEU A 3 -10.02 0.49 0.05
CA LEU A 3 -8.84 -0.40 -0.03
C LEU A 3 -8.40 -0.62 -1.49
N ASP A 4 -9.34 -0.84 -2.41
CA ASP A 4 -9.04 -1.02 -3.83
C ASP A 4 -8.37 0.23 -4.43
N GLY A 5 -8.84 1.42 -4.04
CA GLY A 5 -8.23 2.68 -4.45
C GLY A 5 -6.79 2.83 -3.95
N VAL A 6 -6.50 2.39 -2.73
CA VAL A 6 -5.14 2.39 -2.16
C VAL A 6 -4.25 1.39 -2.89
N VAL A 7 -4.75 0.18 -3.16
CA VAL A 7 -4.04 -0.87 -3.91
C VAL A 7 -3.74 -0.41 -5.34
N LEU A 8 -4.68 0.22 -6.02
CA LEU A 8 -4.49 0.76 -7.37
C LEU A 8 -3.42 1.87 -7.39
N ARG A 9 -3.46 2.78 -6.40
CA ARG A 9 -2.46 3.83 -6.24
C ARG A 9 -1.08 3.24 -5.97
N LEU A 10 -1.00 2.26 -5.07
CA LEU A 10 0.21 1.51 -4.76
C LEU A 10 0.78 0.85 -6.02
N ARG A 11 -0.05 0.15 -6.78
CA ARG A 11 0.35 -0.52 -8.02
C ARG A 11 0.89 0.47 -9.07
N LYS A 12 0.25 1.63 -9.23
CA LYS A 12 0.76 2.71 -10.09
C LYS A 12 2.11 3.25 -9.61
N SER A 13 2.25 3.47 -8.31
CA SER A 13 3.50 3.94 -7.70
C SER A 13 4.63 2.92 -7.88
N CYS A 14 4.33 1.63 -7.70
CA CYS A 14 5.24 0.54 -7.99
C CYS A 14 5.65 0.51 -9.46
N ASN A 15 4.70 0.65 -10.39
CA ASN A 15 5.01 0.69 -11.82
C ASN A 15 5.92 1.89 -12.18
N ALA A 16 5.63 3.07 -11.64
CA ALA A 16 6.44 4.27 -11.85
C ALA A 16 7.87 4.14 -11.28
N ALA A 17 8.05 3.34 -10.23
CA ALA A 17 9.36 3.07 -9.63
C ALA A 17 10.13 1.91 -10.31
N GLY A 18 9.59 1.28 -11.36
CA GLY A 18 10.22 0.12 -12.02
C GLY A 18 9.91 -1.22 -11.35
N GLY A 19 8.85 -1.28 -10.54
CA GLY A 19 8.31 -2.50 -9.95
C GLY A 19 8.12 -2.41 -8.44
N GLN A 20 7.41 -3.40 -7.90
CA GLN A 20 7.12 -3.49 -6.46
C GLN A 20 8.37 -3.57 -5.59
N LYS A 21 9.42 -4.29 -6.03
CA LYS A 21 10.68 -4.43 -5.26
C LYS A 21 11.45 -3.11 -5.20
N ALA A 22 11.53 -2.39 -6.33
CA ALA A 22 12.22 -1.12 -6.41
C ALA A 22 11.51 -0.04 -5.58
N TRP A 23 10.18 0.00 -5.66
CA TRP A 23 9.38 0.86 -4.79
C TRP A 23 9.54 0.53 -3.32
N ALA A 24 9.46 -0.75 -2.96
CA ALA A 24 9.62 -1.22 -1.60
C ALA A 24 11.00 -0.85 -1.04
N ALA A 25 12.08 -1.07 -1.82
CA ALA A 25 13.43 -0.67 -1.45
C ALA A 25 13.58 0.85 -1.26
N LYS A 26 13.00 1.66 -2.15
CA LYS A 26 13.03 3.13 -2.08
C LYS A 26 12.36 3.67 -0.81
N HIS A 27 11.35 2.97 -0.31
CA HIS A 27 10.58 3.37 0.86
C HIS A 27 10.95 2.58 2.13
N GLU A 28 12.00 1.75 2.08
CA GLU A 28 12.43 0.89 3.19
C GLU A 28 11.32 -0.02 3.73
N ILE A 29 10.47 -0.50 2.81
CA ILE A 29 9.37 -1.42 3.07
C ILE A 29 9.75 -2.80 2.52
N SER A 30 9.39 -3.87 3.24
CA SER A 30 9.57 -5.23 2.72
C SER A 30 8.72 -5.47 1.48
N ALA A 31 9.32 -5.96 0.40
CA ALA A 31 8.59 -6.32 -0.83
C ALA A 31 7.48 -7.36 -0.56
N ALA A 32 7.68 -8.25 0.42
CA ALA A 32 6.65 -9.18 0.89
C ALA A 32 5.42 -8.45 1.45
N TYR A 33 5.62 -7.38 2.23
CA TYR A 33 4.53 -6.59 2.78
C TYR A 33 3.76 -5.84 1.68
N VAL A 34 4.47 -5.28 0.71
CA VAL A 34 3.83 -4.66 -0.47
C VAL A 34 3.00 -5.69 -1.24
N ASN A 35 3.54 -6.90 -1.43
CA ASN A 35 2.82 -7.97 -2.12
C ASN A 35 1.58 -8.43 -1.34
N ASP A 36 1.68 -8.58 -0.03
CA ASP A 36 0.58 -8.96 0.86
C ASP A 36 -0.58 -7.95 0.78
N VAL A 37 -0.24 -6.66 0.73
CA VAL A 37 -1.20 -5.55 0.59
C VAL A 37 -1.81 -5.50 -0.82
N LEU A 38 -1.02 -5.72 -1.87
CA LEU A 38 -1.52 -5.81 -3.24
C LEU A 38 -2.47 -7.00 -3.46
N ASN A 39 -2.30 -8.08 -2.69
CA ASN A 39 -3.17 -9.26 -2.74
C ASN A 39 -4.33 -9.19 -1.72
N SER A 40 -4.54 -8.04 -1.07
CA SER A 40 -5.55 -7.86 -0.01
C SER A 40 -5.44 -8.87 1.15
N ARG A 41 -4.27 -9.52 1.31
CA ARG A 41 -4.00 -10.43 2.43
C ARG A 41 -3.72 -9.66 3.73
N ARG A 42 -3.33 -8.39 3.61
CA ARG A 42 -3.10 -7.50 4.73
C ARG A 42 -3.44 -6.07 4.40
N LEU A 43 -3.91 -5.36 5.41
CA LEU A 43 -4.25 -3.95 5.27
C LEU A 43 -2.99 -3.09 5.08
N PRO A 44 -3.04 -2.09 4.18
CA PRO A 44 -2.00 -1.08 4.07
C PRO A 44 -1.94 -0.32 5.39
N GLY A 45 -0.83 -0.42 6.10
CA GLY A 45 -0.60 0.28 7.35
C GLY A 45 0.04 1.64 7.10
N GLU A 46 0.31 2.34 8.20
CA GLU A 46 0.85 3.71 8.20
C GLU A 46 2.05 3.90 7.27
N LYS A 47 2.96 2.92 7.21
CA LYS A 47 4.14 2.96 6.34
C LYS A 47 3.79 3.08 4.86
N ILE A 48 2.81 2.32 4.38
CA ILE A 48 2.40 2.35 2.95
C ILE A 48 1.63 3.62 2.66
N THR A 49 0.69 4.02 3.53
CA THR A 49 -0.04 5.28 3.35
C THR A 49 0.90 6.48 3.36
N ARG A 50 1.86 6.55 4.29
CA ARG A 50 2.87 7.61 4.34
C ARG A 50 3.76 7.62 3.10
N ALA A 51 4.21 6.45 2.65
CA ALA A 51 4.98 6.30 1.42
C ALA A 51 4.18 6.73 0.17
N LEU A 52 2.85 6.60 0.19
CA LEU A 52 1.97 7.06 -0.88
C LEU A 52 1.55 8.54 -0.73
N GLY A 53 1.97 9.24 0.32
CA GLY A 53 1.53 10.60 0.63
C GLY A 53 0.05 10.69 1.01
N LEU A 54 -0.51 9.59 1.50
CA LEU A 54 -1.90 9.44 1.91
C LEU A 54 -2.00 9.53 3.44
N GLU A 55 -1.53 10.65 4.00
CA GLU A 55 -1.65 10.98 5.42
C GLU A 55 -3.15 11.14 5.76
N GLY A 56 -3.85 10.05 6.06
CA GLY A 56 -5.28 10.05 6.43
C GLY A 56 -6.21 9.21 5.56
N ALA A 57 -5.71 8.44 4.58
CA ALA A 57 -6.58 7.56 3.78
C ALA A 57 -7.06 6.31 4.53
N LEU A 58 -6.46 5.98 5.69
CA LEU A 58 -6.87 4.86 6.55
C LEU A 58 -8.08 5.23 7.42
N LEU A 59 -9.20 5.56 6.78
CA LEU A 59 -10.52 5.58 7.42
C LEU A 59 -11.15 4.16 7.43
N TRP A 60 -10.34 3.11 7.65
CA TRP A 60 -10.90 1.77 7.80
C TRP A 60 -11.44 1.59 9.22
N ARG A 61 -12.74 1.84 9.39
CA ARG A 61 -13.51 1.16 10.44
C ARG A 61 -13.59 -0.31 10.05
N THR A 62 -13.18 -1.17 10.98
CA THR A 62 -13.54 -2.58 11.03
C THR A 62 -15.03 -2.77 10.68
N PRO A 63 -15.42 -3.48 9.61
CA PRO A 63 -16.71 -4.15 9.62
C PRO A 63 -16.57 -5.26 10.65
N ALA A 64 -17.35 -5.16 11.73
CA ALA A 64 -17.58 -6.29 12.60
C ALA A 64 -17.98 -7.50 11.74
N HIS A 65 -17.23 -8.59 11.86
CA HIS A 65 -17.68 -9.93 11.52
C HIS A 65 -17.33 -10.83 12.70
#